data_AF-A0AAD9SIX5-F1
#
_entry.id   AF-A0AAD9SIX5-F1
#
_cell.length_a   1.000
_cell.length_b   1.000
_cell.length_c   1.000
_cell.angle_alpha   90.00
_cell.angle_beta   90.00
_cell.angle_gamma   90.00
#
_symmetry.space_group_name_H-M   'P 1'
#
loop_
_entity.id
_entity.type
_entity.pdbx_description
1 polymer ?
#
loop_
_entity_poly.entity_id
_entity_poly.type
_entity_poly.pdbx_seq_one_letter_code
_entity_poly.pdbx_strand_id
1 'polypeptide(L)'
;MFRIFPGSRPAGHLGVPIVIGFVLGSFFSFLTLTHYSIPTISPSGCHHYPGSSDGGCIPPVVHFVQLKKDESSSLHFSFESFLALYAAYHFIQPSVIYIHTDFSPQDVADAAQYGSSWTRKVLTAFPDVLRLNKVTAPATANGRDITRVEHRSDFVRLDQLLLSGGIYLDWDVLTLRPINQLLNSGFRAVVGRQADATINNGIILAARDSAVLRIMKQETPKAFDGDWITHSVRLITSVAQAVAGVPGEVLIMDTGAFAPFSWDQASVNRALERHEGDDVPQNAINNPNVASGPMAAWERHRAGKPKEWAHDFKDAYFLHNYFNDVENPRGFSGVSVPYVLARDSNYALAAWPIVMQGIKDGYIDEKDSSL
;
A
#
# COMPACT_ATOMS: atom_id res chain seq x y z
N MET A 1 1.20 -53.24 -40.43
CA MET A 1 1.47 -54.68 -40.66
C MET A 1 0.55 -55.46 -39.72
N PHE A 2 -0.32 -56.30 -40.28
CA PHE A 2 -1.28 -57.23 -39.63
C PHE A 2 -0.60 -58.11 -38.54
N ARG A 3 -1.21 -58.68 -37.47
CA ARG A 3 -2.44 -59.51 -37.28
C ARG A 3 -2.57 -59.79 -35.75
N ILE A 4 -3.73 -59.68 -35.07
CA ILE A 4 -4.77 -60.71 -34.78
C ILE A 4 -4.29 -61.85 -33.85
N PHE A 5 -4.61 -61.80 -32.53
CA PHE A 5 -5.64 -62.57 -31.75
C PHE A 5 -5.19 -63.98 -31.30
N PRO A 6 -5.92 -64.75 -30.44
CA PRO A 6 -6.83 -64.45 -29.32
C PRO A 6 -6.47 -65.29 -28.05
N GLY A 7 -7.31 -65.26 -27.00
CA GLY A 7 -7.02 -65.81 -25.66
C GLY A 7 -7.54 -67.22 -25.35
N SER A 8 -7.53 -67.59 -24.05
CA SER A 8 -8.40 -68.58 -23.38
C SER A 8 -8.00 -68.76 -21.89
N ARG A 9 -8.99 -68.77 -20.98
CA ARG A 9 -8.98 -69.32 -19.60
C ARG A 9 -9.45 -70.81 -19.65
N PRO A 10 -9.71 -71.59 -18.55
CA PRO A 10 -9.55 -71.43 -17.09
C PRO A 10 -8.88 -72.67 -16.41
N ALA A 11 -8.57 -72.68 -15.10
CA ALA A 11 -9.29 -73.34 -13.98
C ALA A 11 -8.19 -73.86 -13.01
N GLY A 12 -8.28 -74.01 -11.69
CA GLY A 12 -9.28 -73.82 -10.64
C GLY A 12 -8.67 -74.30 -9.30
N HIS A 13 -9.14 -73.69 -8.19
CA HIS A 13 -9.31 -74.13 -6.78
C HIS A 13 -8.30 -75.10 -6.10
N LEU A 14 -7.91 -74.95 -4.82
CA LEU A 14 -8.73 -74.96 -3.60
C LEU A 14 -7.92 -74.47 -2.37
N GLY A 15 -8.60 -73.87 -1.38
CA GLY A 15 -8.11 -73.69 -0.01
C GLY A 15 -8.81 -72.59 0.79
N VAL A 16 -10.01 -72.87 1.30
CA VAL A 16 -10.84 -72.07 2.24
C VAL A 16 -10.79 -72.80 3.62
N PRO A 17 -11.29 -72.31 4.80
CA PRO A 17 -11.96 -71.05 5.12
C PRO A 17 -11.84 -70.48 6.59
N ILE A 18 -12.70 -69.47 6.91
CA ILE A 18 -13.38 -69.18 8.21
C ILE A 18 -12.53 -68.51 9.33
N VAL A 19 -12.92 -67.45 10.09
CA VAL A 19 -14.20 -66.72 10.31
C VAL A 19 -13.97 -65.38 11.05
N ILE A 20 -14.73 -64.37 10.60
CA ILE A 20 -15.51 -63.30 11.29
C ILE A 20 -14.92 -62.58 12.52
N GLY A 21 -14.86 -61.25 12.40
CA GLY A 21 -14.90 -60.30 13.51
C GLY A 21 -15.26 -58.90 13.03
N PHE A 22 -16.55 -58.59 12.98
CA PHE A 22 -17.08 -57.23 12.83
C PHE A 22 -16.87 -56.48 14.15
N VAL A 23 -16.12 -55.38 14.16
CA VAL A 23 -16.24 -54.34 15.19
C VAL A 23 -16.13 -52.98 14.52
N LEU A 24 -17.25 -52.25 14.58
CA LEU A 24 -17.35 -50.82 14.34
C LEU A 24 -16.38 -50.05 15.25
N GLY A 25 -15.61 -49.11 14.70
CA GLY A 25 -14.76 -48.26 15.52
C GLY A 25 -14.02 -47.20 14.72
N SER A 26 -14.75 -46.14 14.35
CA SER A 26 -14.25 -44.77 14.26
C SER A 26 -12.97 -44.52 13.44
N PHE A 27 -13.17 -44.26 12.14
CA PHE A 27 -12.27 -43.37 11.39
C PHE A 27 -12.30 -41.98 12.05
N PHE A 28 -11.31 -41.67 12.88
CA PHE A 28 -10.95 -40.29 13.17
C PHE A 28 -10.37 -39.69 11.87
N SER A 29 -11.27 -39.15 11.04
CA SER A 29 -10.88 -38.09 10.11
C SER A 29 -10.32 -36.96 10.94
N PHE A 30 -9.00 -36.79 10.92
CA PHE A 30 -8.38 -35.50 11.19
C PHE A 30 -8.77 -34.56 10.04
N LEU A 31 -10.01 -34.07 10.06
CA LEU A 31 -10.32 -32.76 9.51
C LEU A 31 -9.59 -31.79 10.44
N THR A 32 -8.36 -31.41 10.09
CA THR A 32 -7.79 -30.16 10.57
C THR A 32 -8.59 -29.03 9.94
N LEU A 33 -9.75 -28.75 10.54
CA LEU A 33 -10.35 -27.42 10.48
C LEU A 33 -9.28 -26.47 11.03
N THR A 34 -8.51 -25.89 10.13
CA THR A 34 -7.75 -24.67 10.42
C THR A 34 -8.81 -23.62 10.73
N HIS A 35 -9.14 -23.50 12.01
CA HIS A 35 -9.81 -22.32 12.52
C HIS A 35 -8.90 -21.14 12.21
N TYR A 36 -9.18 -20.46 11.11
CA TYR A 36 -8.76 -19.08 10.88
C TYR A 36 -9.34 -18.26 12.02
N SER A 37 -8.58 -18.19 13.11
CA SER A 37 -8.82 -17.24 14.17
C SER A 37 -8.40 -15.89 13.61
N ILE A 38 -9.39 -15.12 13.14
CA ILE A 38 -9.18 -13.69 12.91
C ILE A 38 -8.73 -13.13 14.26
N PRO A 39 -7.54 -12.52 14.37
CA PRO A 39 -7.12 -11.89 15.61
C PRO A 39 -8.20 -10.86 15.97
N THR A 40 -8.73 -10.94 17.19
CA THR A 40 -9.54 -9.87 17.77
C THR A 40 -8.63 -8.67 17.95
N ILE A 41 -8.59 -7.80 16.94
CA ILE A 41 -7.94 -6.49 17.00
C ILE A 41 -8.67 -5.72 18.10
N SER A 42 -8.00 -5.49 19.23
CA SER A 42 -8.51 -4.59 20.26
C SER A 42 -8.53 -3.18 19.67
N PRO A 43 -9.70 -2.52 19.53
CA PRO A 43 -9.80 -1.19 18.92
C PRO A 43 -9.47 -0.12 19.96
N SER A 44 -8.29 -0.19 20.60
CA SER A 44 -7.90 0.80 21.60
C SER A 44 -7.55 2.18 21.02
N GLY A 45 -7.76 2.41 19.72
CA GLY A 45 -7.54 3.70 19.04
C GLY A 45 -8.81 4.45 18.62
N CYS A 46 -9.99 3.82 18.66
CA CYS A 46 -11.22 4.49 18.24
C CYS A 46 -11.91 5.12 19.45
N HIS A 47 -11.61 6.39 19.70
CA HIS A 47 -12.37 7.17 20.67
C HIS A 47 -13.83 7.26 20.20
N HIS A 48 -14.73 6.64 20.96
CA HIS A 48 -16.17 6.75 20.75
C HIS A 48 -16.59 8.21 20.97
N TYR A 49 -16.97 8.90 19.90
CA TYR A 49 -17.64 10.18 20.03
C TYR A 49 -19.06 9.94 20.58
N PRO A 50 -19.50 10.63 21.64
CA PRO A 50 -20.86 10.51 22.13
C PRO A 50 -21.83 10.98 21.03
N GLY A 51 -22.57 10.05 20.43
CA GLY A 51 -23.53 10.31 19.36
C GLY A 51 -23.19 9.72 17.99
N SER A 52 -21.99 9.16 17.78
CA SER A 52 -21.69 8.36 16.59
C SER A 52 -22.09 6.91 16.82
N SER A 53 -23.00 6.37 16.03
CA SER A 53 -23.27 4.93 16.00
C SER A 53 -22.00 4.18 15.57
N ASP A 54 -21.29 3.57 16.52
CA ASP A 54 -20.36 2.40 16.46
C ASP A 54 -19.49 2.10 15.20
N GLY A 55 -19.34 2.98 14.20
CA GLY A 55 -18.79 2.57 12.88
C GLY A 55 -18.09 3.64 12.05
N GLY A 56 -17.69 4.78 12.64
CA GLY A 56 -17.09 5.92 11.92
C GLY A 56 -15.56 5.99 11.92
N CYS A 57 -14.86 5.05 12.54
CA CYS A 57 -13.41 5.11 12.74
C CYS A 57 -12.67 4.32 11.66
N ILE A 58 -11.68 4.94 11.02
CA ILE A 58 -10.78 4.27 10.07
C ILE A 58 -9.72 3.54 10.90
N PRO A 59 -9.63 2.19 10.85
CA PRO A 59 -8.69 1.46 11.68
C PRO A 59 -7.25 1.73 11.22
N PRO A 60 -6.25 1.75 12.12
CA PRO A 60 -4.85 1.96 11.77
C PRO A 60 -4.22 0.67 11.20
N VAL A 61 -4.80 0.15 10.12
CA VAL A 61 -4.37 -1.05 9.40
C VAL A 61 -3.84 -0.59 8.06
N VAL A 62 -2.59 -0.90 7.72
CA VAL A 62 -1.97 -0.45 6.46
C VAL A 62 -1.95 -1.60 5.45
N HIS A 63 -2.22 -1.28 4.18
CA HIS A 63 -2.29 -2.21 3.07
C HIS A 63 -1.38 -1.75 1.93
N PHE A 64 -0.45 -2.63 1.54
CA PHE A 64 0.30 -2.55 0.29
C PHE A 64 -0.07 -3.75 -0.59
N VAL A 65 0.03 -3.60 -1.91
CA VAL A 65 -0.20 -4.70 -2.87
C VAL A 65 1.07 -4.93 -3.69
N GLN A 66 1.56 -6.16 -3.72
CA GLN A 66 2.73 -6.58 -4.51
C GLN A 66 2.41 -7.89 -5.23
N LEU A 67 2.07 -7.79 -6.51
CA LEU A 67 1.67 -8.92 -7.34
C LEU A 67 2.74 -9.24 -8.40
N LYS A 68 2.70 -10.48 -8.92
CA LYS A 68 3.47 -10.89 -10.08
C LYS A 68 2.98 -10.18 -11.33
N LYS A 69 3.91 -9.68 -12.14
CA LYS A 69 3.60 -9.21 -13.50
C LYS A 69 3.32 -10.40 -14.42
N ASP A 70 4.10 -11.45 -14.24
CA ASP A 70 4.03 -12.73 -14.92
C ASP A 70 4.68 -13.84 -14.08
N GLU A 71 4.66 -15.08 -14.56
CA GLU A 71 5.21 -16.24 -13.85
C GLU A 71 6.74 -16.16 -13.61
N SER A 72 7.46 -15.32 -14.37
CA SER A 72 8.91 -15.13 -14.23
C SER A 72 9.28 -14.05 -13.21
N SER A 73 8.28 -13.32 -12.69
CA SER A 73 8.49 -12.27 -11.71
C SER A 73 9.07 -12.81 -10.42
N SER A 74 10.11 -12.16 -9.90
CA SER A 74 10.64 -12.36 -8.55
C SER A 74 10.16 -11.26 -7.60
N LEU A 75 9.99 -11.59 -6.32
CA LEU A 75 9.56 -10.62 -5.33
C LEU A 75 10.71 -9.65 -5.04
N HIS A 76 10.50 -8.37 -5.35
CA HIS A 76 11.53 -7.35 -5.25
C HIS A 76 10.97 -6.05 -4.65
N PHE A 77 11.77 -5.42 -3.81
CA PHE A 77 11.50 -4.09 -3.24
C PHE A 77 12.75 -3.23 -3.36
N SER A 78 12.54 -1.96 -3.71
CA SER A 78 13.56 -0.92 -3.80
C SER A 78 13.76 -0.21 -2.46
N PHE A 79 14.72 0.72 -2.39
CA PHE A 79 14.83 1.65 -1.27
C PHE A 79 13.55 2.45 -1.07
N GLU A 80 12.93 2.91 -2.16
CA GLU A 80 11.66 3.66 -2.11
C GLU A 80 10.54 2.82 -1.49
N SER A 81 10.43 1.54 -1.87
CA SER A 81 9.46 0.62 -1.26
C SER A 81 9.69 0.47 0.25
N PHE A 82 10.95 0.32 0.67
CA PHE A 82 11.30 0.29 2.09
C PHE A 82 10.92 1.59 2.79
N LEU A 83 11.20 2.73 2.16
CA LEU A 83 10.91 4.05 2.71
C LEU A 83 9.41 4.30 2.89
N ALA A 84 8.59 3.92 1.91
CA ALA A 84 7.13 3.98 1.99
C ALA A 84 6.59 3.17 3.18
N LEU A 85 7.04 1.92 3.33
CA LEU A 85 6.65 1.06 4.44
C LEU A 85 7.14 1.60 5.79
N TYR A 86 8.39 2.05 5.87
CA TYR A 86 8.96 2.56 7.10
C TYR A 86 8.29 3.86 7.56
N ALA A 87 7.99 4.76 6.62
CA ALA A 87 7.23 5.98 6.89
C ALA A 87 5.82 5.67 7.41
N ALA A 88 5.13 4.70 6.80
CA ALA A 88 3.84 4.22 7.27
C ALA A 88 3.95 3.65 8.69
N TYR A 89 4.93 2.77 8.95
CA TYR A 89 5.21 2.22 10.28
C TYR A 89 5.42 3.32 11.32
N HIS A 90 6.26 4.31 11.02
CA HIS A 90 6.65 5.36 11.96
C HIS A 90 5.51 6.36 12.24
N PHE A 91 4.84 6.87 11.20
CA PHE A 91 3.87 7.95 11.34
C PHE A 91 2.43 7.48 11.55
N ILE A 92 2.04 6.34 11.00
CA ILE A 92 0.69 5.78 11.17
C ILE A 92 0.62 4.96 12.47
N GLN A 93 1.74 4.39 12.91
CA GLN A 93 1.81 3.46 14.04
C GLN A 93 0.75 2.36 13.94
N PRO A 94 0.75 1.59 12.83
CA PRO A 94 -0.33 0.67 12.51
C PRO A 94 -0.35 -0.52 13.46
N SER A 95 -1.55 -1.07 13.72
CA SER A 95 -1.70 -2.33 14.45
C SER A 95 -1.20 -3.53 13.62
N VAL A 96 -1.26 -3.41 12.29
CA VAL A 96 -0.73 -4.39 11.34
C VAL A 96 -0.47 -3.71 9.99
N ILE A 97 0.58 -4.15 9.30
CA ILE A 97 0.88 -3.81 7.90
C ILE A 97 0.69 -5.09 7.09
N TYR A 98 -0.19 -5.07 6.10
CA TYR A 98 -0.35 -6.16 5.15
C TYR A 98 0.40 -5.87 3.85
N ILE A 99 1.17 -6.84 3.38
CA ILE A 99 1.56 -6.93 1.97
C ILE A 99 0.69 -8.01 1.32
N HIS A 100 -0.22 -7.59 0.47
CA HIS A 100 -1.09 -8.48 -0.29
C HIS A 100 -0.37 -8.96 -1.54
N THR A 101 -0.21 -10.28 -1.66
CA THR A 101 0.67 -10.84 -2.68
C THR A 101 0.16 -12.15 -3.25
N ASP A 102 0.42 -12.39 -4.53
CA ASP A 102 0.19 -13.66 -5.23
C ASP A 102 1.49 -14.47 -5.41
N PHE A 103 2.58 -14.07 -4.76
CA PHE A 103 3.82 -14.85 -4.67
C PHE A 103 3.65 -16.08 -3.77
N SER A 104 4.32 -17.17 -4.11
CA SER A 104 4.27 -18.41 -3.34
C SER A 104 5.07 -18.29 -2.02
N PRO A 105 4.81 -19.13 -1.01
CA PRO A 105 5.66 -19.16 0.19
C PRO A 105 7.14 -19.41 -0.13
N GLN A 106 7.43 -20.18 -1.19
CA GLN A 106 8.79 -20.40 -1.65
C GLN A 106 9.39 -19.13 -2.26
N ASP A 107 8.66 -18.43 -3.12
CA ASP A 107 9.15 -17.18 -3.73
C ASP A 107 9.49 -16.13 -2.66
N VAL A 108 8.67 -16.07 -1.60
CA VAL A 108 8.90 -15.21 -0.44
C VAL A 108 10.15 -15.63 0.32
N ALA A 109 10.31 -16.92 0.60
CA ALA A 109 11.49 -17.45 1.29
C ALA A 109 12.78 -17.17 0.49
N ASP A 110 12.74 -17.38 -0.82
CA ASP A 110 13.84 -17.10 -1.72
C ASP A 110 14.17 -15.60 -1.75
N ALA A 111 13.17 -14.73 -1.79
CA ALA A 111 13.37 -13.29 -1.73
C ALA A 111 13.95 -12.82 -0.39
N ALA A 112 13.51 -13.42 0.72
CA ALA A 112 14.04 -13.14 2.06
C ALA A 112 15.49 -13.62 2.23
N GLN A 113 15.91 -14.66 1.50
CA GLN A 113 17.27 -15.20 1.58
C GLN A 113 18.22 -14.56 0.56
N TYR A 114 17.78 -14.40 -0.68
CA TYR A 114 18.62 -14.06 -1.84
C TYR A 114 18.25 -12.75 -2.53
N GLY A 115 17.14 -12.10 -2.15
CA GLY A 115 16.73 -10.81 -2.70
C GLY A 115 17.72 -9.67 -2.41
N SER A 116 17.44 -8.46 -2.90
CA SER A 116 18.26 -7.26 -2.59
C SER A 116 18.29 -6.97 -1.08
N SER A 117 19.22 -6.12 -0.64
CA SER A 117 19.25 -5.63 0.75
C SER A 117 17.89 -5.07 1.19
N TRP A 118 17.25 -4.27 0.33
CA TRP A 118 15.94 -3.68 0.59
C TRP A 118 14.80 -4.71 0.56
N THR A 119 14.79 -5.66 -0.37
CA THR A 119 13.82 -6.77 -0.35
C THR A 119 13.87 -7.52 0.98
N ARG A 120 15.07 -7.92 1.41
CA ARG A 120 15.22 -8.64 2.69
C ARG A 120 14.79 -7.77 3.86
N LYS A 121 15.13 -6.48 3.84
CA LYS A 121 14.76 -5.54 4.91
C LYS A 121 13.25 -5.32 5.00
N VAL A 122 12.56 -5.10 3.89
CA VAL A 122 11.09 -5.02 3.84
C VAL A 122 10.46 -6.26 4.46
N LEU A 123 10.95 -7.45 4.13
CA LEU A 123 10.36 -8.71 4.60
C LEU A 123 10.68 -9.05 6.07
N THR A 124 11.70 -8.43 6.67
CA THR A 124 12.23 -8.88 7.98
C THR A 124 12.33 -7.80 9.06
N ALA A 125 12.29 -6.51 8.71
CA ALA A 125 12.55 -5.43 9.67
C ALA A 125 11.44 -5.21 10.71
N PHE A 126 10.20 -5.66 10.42
CA PHE A 126 9.01 -5.39 11.24
C PHE A 126 8.22 -6.67 11.57
N PRO A 127 8.84 -7.70 12.16
CA PRO A 127 8.21 -9.02 12.33
C PRO A 127 6.95 -8.99 13.19
N ASP A 128 6.84 -8.04 14.12
CA ASP A 128 5.69 -7.95 15.02
C ASP A 128 4.44 -7.35 14.34
N VAL A 129 4.63 -6.51 13.33
CA VAL A 129 3.55 -5.71 12.69
C VAL A 129 3.28 -6.13 11.25
N LEU A 130 4.29 -6.60 10.51
CA LEU A 130 4.17 -6.95 9.09
C LEU A 130 3.58 -8.35 8.90
N ARG A 131 2.61 -8.49 8.00
CA ARG A 131 2.00 -9.76 7.62
C ARG A 131 1.90 -9.86 6.11
N LEU A 132 2.34 -10.98 5.56
CA LEU A 132 2.07 -11.32 4.17
C LEU A 132 0.69 -11.96 4.08
N ASN A 133 -0.16 -11.41 3.23
CA ASN A 133 -1.49 -11.97 2.96
C ASN A 133 -1.53 -12.49 1.52
N LYS A 134 -1.75 -13.81 1.37
CA LYS A 134 -1.88 -14.42 0.05
C LYS A 134 -3.22 -14.01 -0.55
N VAL A 135 -3.20 -13.48 -1.77
CA VAL A 135 -4.39 -13.08 -2.52
C VAL A 135 -4.40 -13.70 -3.91
N THR A 136 -5.58 -13.66 -4.53
CA THR A 136 -5.77 -13.96 -5.96
C THR A 136 -6.39 -12.74 -6.60
N ALA A 137 -5.71 -12.15 -7.58
CA ALA A 137 -6.26 -11.05 -8.34
C ALA A 137 -7.15 -11.58 -9.49
N PRO A 138 -8.20 -10.85 -9.87
CA PRO A 138 -9.01 -11.24 -11.02
C PRO A 138 -8.17 -11.19 -12.30
N ALA A 139 -8.34 -12.20 -13.16
CA ALA A 139 -7.73 -12.23 -14.48
C ALA A 139 -8.59 -11.49 -15.54
N THR A 140 -9.89 -11.36 -15.30
CA THR A 140 -10.84 -10.73 -16.21
C THR A 140 -11.85 -9.86 -15.46
N ALA A 141 -12.36 -8.82 -16.12
CA ALA A 141 -13.48 -8.00 -15.66
C ALA A 141 -14.23 -7.43 -16.88
N ASN A 142 -15.54 -7.24 -16.77
CA ASN A 142 -16.40 -6.74 -17.85
C ASN A 142 -16.21 -7.46 -19.21
N GLY A 143 -15.98 -8.77 -19.19
CA GLY A 143 -15.72 -9.55 -20.42
C GLY A 143 -14.38 -9.26 -21.10
N ARG A 144 -13.43 -8.63 -20.41
CA ARG A 144 -12.08 -8.29 -20.89
C ARG A 144 -11.00 -8.86 -19.98
N ASP A 145 -9.84 -9.14 -20.55
CA ASP A 145 -8.65 -9.54 -19.79
C ASP A 145 -8.04 -8.34 -19.07
N ILE A 146 -7.60 -8.57 -17.83
CA ILE A 146 -6.82 -7.61 -17.04
C ILE A 146 -5.35 -7.95 -17.24
N THR A 147 -4.74 -7.28 -18.23
CA THR A 147 -3.36 -7.55 -18.67
C THR A 147 -2.29 -6.82 -17.85
N ARG A 148 -2.64 -5.68 -17.25
CA ARG A 148 -1.73 -4.87 -16.42
C ARG A 148 -1.82 -5.29 -14.96
N VAL A 149 -0.67 -5.46 -14.31
CA VAL A 149 -0.61 -5.82 -12.88
C VAL A 149 -1.16 -4.71 -12.00
N GLU A 150 -1.02 -3.46 -12.45
CA GLU A 150 -1.49 -2.26 -11.78
C GLU A 150 -3.01 -2.28 -11.69
N HIS A 151 -3.69 -2.59 -12.80
CA HIS A 151 -5.14 -2.78 -12.80
C HIS A 151 -5.56 -3.95 -11.89
N ARG A 152 -4.80 -5.06 -11.86
CA ARG A 152 -5.08 -6.17 -10.92
C ARG A 152 -4.99 -5.70 -9.46
N SER A 153 -4.02 -4.84 -9.16
CA SER A 153 -3.86 -4.25 -7.84
C SER A 153 -5.05 -3.37 -7.44
N ASP A 154 -5.70 -2.69 -8.39
CA ASP A 154 -6.91 -1.88 -8.14
C ASP A 154 -8.07 -2.73 -7.60
N PHE A 155 -8.21 -3.96 -8.07
CA PHE A 155 -9.22 -4.87 -7.51
C PHE A 155 -8.81 -5.38 -6.14
N VAL A 156 -7.56 -5.79 -5.96
CA VAL A 156 -7.08 -6.32 -4.67
C VAL A 156 -7.17 -5.26 -3.58
N ARG A 157 -6.73 -4.02 -3.83
CA ARG A 157 -6.78 -2.95 -2.80
C ARG A 157 -8.21 -2.71 -2.29
N LEU A 158 -9.19 -2.70 -3.20
CA LEU A 158 -10.60 -2.53 -2.83
C LEU A 158 -11.13 -3.72 -2.03
N ASP A 159 -10.75 -4.94 -2.40
CA ASP A 159 -11.19 -6.16 -1.69
C ASP A 159 -10.67 -6.17 -0.26
N GLN A 160 -9.40 -5.82 -0.08
CA GLN A 160 -8.77 -5.84 1.24
C GLN A 160 -9.27 -4.70 2.12
N LEU A 161 -9.40 -3.49 1.57
CA LEU A 161 -10.00 -2.38 2.30
C LEU A 161 -11.46 -2.64 2.67
N LEU A 162 -12.25 -3.29 1.80
CA LEU A 162 -13.63 -3.64 2.15
C LEU A 162 -13.67 -4.65 3.30
N LEU A 163 -12.74 -5.61 3.31
CA LEU A 163 -12.66 -6.64 4.35
C LEU A 163 -12.21 -6.12 5.70
N SER A 164 -11.28 -5.18 5.80
CA SER A 164 -10.70 -4.75 7.09
C SER A 164 -10.89 -3.26 7.41
N GLY A 165 -11.32 -2.44 6.46
CA GLY A 165 -11.03 -1.01 6.49
C GLY A 165 -9.51 -0.79 6.44
N GLY A 166 -9.07 0.43 6.71
CA GLY A 166 -7.66 0.77 6.88
C GLY A 166 -7.19 1.87 5.95
N ILE A 167 -5.91 1.84 5.68
CA ILE A 167 -5.15 2.77 4.85
C ILE A 167 -4.46 1.96 3.76
N TYR A 168 -4.87 2.17 2.51
CA TYR A 168 -4.12 1.69 1.36
C TYR A 168 -3.11 2.73 0.90
N LEU A 169 -1.90 2.28 0.59
CA LEU A 169 -0.82 3.07 0.02
C LEU A 169 -0.21 2.31 -1.17
N ASP A 170 0.00 2.98 -2.30
CA ASP A 170 0.91 2.49 -3.33
C ASP A 170 2.38 2.52 -2.82
N TRP A 171 3.25 1.72 -3.43
CA TRP A 171 4.65 1.57 -2.98
C TRP A 171 5.52 2.82 -3.16
N ASP A 172 5.04 3.77 -3.96
CA ASP A 172 5.63 5.07 -4.25
C ASP A 172 4.92 6.21 -3.49
N VAL A 173 4.13 5.87 -2.44
CA VAL A 173 3.54 6.84 -1.50
C VAL A 173 4.36 6.94 -0.23
N LEU A 174 4.89 8.13 0.03
CA LEU A 174 5.59 8.46 1.26
C LEU A 174 4.66 9.19 2.25
N THR A 175 4.48 8.63 3.44
CA THR A 175 3.80 9.32 4.55
C THR A 175 4.73 10.34 5.19
N LEU A 176 4.32 11.61 5.27
CA LEU A 176 5.21 12.71 5.70
C LEU A 176 5.05 13.11 7.17
N ARG A 177 3.95 12.73 7.81
CA ARG A 177 3.63 13.10 9.20
C ARG A 177 2.54 12.21 9.79
N PRO A 178 2.32 12.26 11.13
CA PRO A 178 1.21 11.54 11.75
C PRO A 178 -0.15 11.89 11.14
N ILE A 179 -0.95 10.86 10.85
CA ILE A 179 -2.25 10.99 10.17
C ILE A 179 -3.45 10.76 11.10
N ASN A 180 -3.23 10.67 12.41
CA ASN A 180 -4.28 10.38 13.41
C ASN A 180 -5.49 11.31 13.30
N GLN A 181 -5.29 12.57 12.92
CA GLN A 181 -6.38 13.52 12.69
C GLN A 181 -7.26 13.18 11.48
N LEU A 182 -6.73 12.50 10.46
CA LEU A 182 -7.52 11.98 9.35
C LEU A 182 -8.31 10.73 9.77
N LEU A 183 -7.66 9.81 10.50
CA LEU A 183 -8.29 8.58 11.00
C LEU A 183 -9.45 8.87 11.98
N ASN A 184 -9.32 9.95 12.77
CA ASN A 184 -10.30 10.39 13.75
C ASN A 184 -11.15 11.58 13.27
N SER A 185 -11.19 11.85 11.96
CA SER A 185 -11.91 12.99 11.38
C SER A 185 -13.45 12.92 11.52
N GLY A 186 -13.98 11.74 11.87
CA GLY A 186 -15.41 11.46 11.91
C GLY A 186 -16.00 11.06 10.57
N PHE A 187 -15.19 11.06 9.49
CA PHE A 187 -15.60 10.56 8.18
C PHE A 187 -15.29 9.06 8.02
N ARG A 188 -16.19 8.34 7.35
CA ARG A 188 -16.03 6.91 7.05
C ARG A 188 -15.01 6.65 5.95
N ALA A 189 -14.65 7.65 5.16
CA ALA A 189 -13.55 7.59 4.21
C ALA A 189 -12.85 8.95 4.13
N VAL A 190 -11.54 8.93 3.90
CA VAL A 190 -10.73 10.09 3.54
C VAL A 190 -9.95 9.75 2.28
N VAL A 191 -10.17 10.54 1.24
CA VAL A 191 -9.46 10.44 -0.05
C VAL A 191 -8.90 11.81 -0.40
N GLY A 192 -7.94 11.88 -1.32
CA GLY A 192 -7.34 13.15 -1.72
C GLY A 192 -7.33 13.34 -3.22
N ARG A 193 -7.33 14.61 -3.64
CA ARG A 193 -7.19 14.97 -5.04
C ARG A 193 -5.75 14.82 -5.53
N GLN A 194 -5.60 14.69 -6.84
CA GLN A 194 -4.36 14.88 -7.58
C GLN A 194 -4.48 16.10 -8.51
N ALA A 195 -3.49 16.32 -9.38
CA ALA A 195 -3.33 17.60 -10.07
C ALA A 195 -4.43 17.99 -11.05
N ASP A 196 -5.17 17.03 -11.60
CA ASP A 196 -6.33 17.26 -12.48
C ASP A 196 -7.67 17.31 -11.71
N ALA A 197 -7.61 17.49 -10.38
CA ALA A 197 -8.73 17.49 -9.45
C ALA A 197 -9.52 16.17 -9.35
N THR A 198 -9.05 15.09 -10.00
CA THR A 198 -9.53 13.74 -9.75
C THR A 198 -8.97 13.20 -8.43
N ILE A 199 -9.54 12.11 -7.93
CA ILE A 199 -9.10 11.45 -6.70
C ILE A 199 -7.93 10.50 -6.99
N ASN A 200 -6.87 10.63 -6.20
CA ASN A 200 -5.73 9.73 -6.19
C ASN A 200 -6.13 8.37 -5.58
N ASN A 201 -6.21 7.31 -6.38
CA ASN A 201 -6.56 5.96 -5.92
C ASN A 201 -5.39 5.24 -5.23
N GLY A 202 -4.18 5.80 -5.26
CA GLY A 202 -3.02 5.27 -4.55
C GLY A 202 -3.03 5.53 -3.05
N ILE A 203 -3.96 6.35 -2.57
CA ILE A 203 -4.11 6.68 -1.15
C ILE A 203 -5.59 6.64 -0.79
N ILE A 204 -6.00 5.62 -0.05
CA ILE A 204 -7.41 5.47 0.38
C ILE A 204 -7.43 5.13 1.86
N LEU A 205 -8.04 6.00 2.66
CA LEU A 205 -8.29 5.75 4.07
C LEU A 205 -9.79 5.49 4.22
N ALA A 206 -10.19 4.34 4.75
CA ALA A 206 -11.61 4.01 4.83
C ALA A 206 -11.93 3.08 6.00
N ALA A 207 -13.04 3.35 6.67
CA ALA A 207 -13.66 2.40 7.58
C ALA A 207 -14.17 1.19 6.78
N ARG A 208 -14.22 0.04 7.45
CA ARG A 208 -14.86 -1.16 6.90
C ARG A 208 -16.27 -0.81 6.42
N ASP A 209 -16.65 -1.36 5.27
CA ASP A 209 -17.98 -1.18 4.66
C ASP A 209 -18.42 0.28 4.42
N SER A 210 -17.49 1.23 4.31
CA SER A 210 -17.80 2.62 3.90
C SER A 210 -18.55 2.67 2.57
N ALA A 211 -19.38 3.69 2.34
CA ALA A 211 -20.13 3.78 1.08
C ALA A 211 -19.19 3.83 -0.13
N VAL A 212 -18.08 4.55 -0.03
CA VAL A 212 -17.04 4.62 -1.07
C VAL A 212 -16.58 3.21 -1.44
N LEU A 213 -16.16 2.39 -0.48
CA LEU A 213 -15.63 1.04 -0.77
C LEU A 213 -16.71 0.10 -1.33
N ARG A 214 -17.92 0.10 -0.76
CA ARG A 214 -19.00 -0.78 -1.24
C ARG A 214 -19.39 -0.47 -2.69
N ILE A 215 -19.52 0.82 -3.02
CA ILE A 215 -19.87 1.25 -4.38
C ILE A 215 -18.71 0.96 -5.33
N MET A 216 -17.47 1.27 -4.95
CA MET A 216 -16.29 0.93 -5.75
C MET A 216 -16.20 -0.57 -6.04
N LYS A 217 -16.31 -1.43 -5.02
CA LYS A 217 -16.30 -2.90 -5.21
C LYS A 217 -17.39 -3.38 -6.17
N GLN A 218 -18.57 -2.76 -6.12
CA GLN A 218 -19.70 -3.11 -6.99
C GLN A 218 -19.49 -2.64 -8.43
N GLU A 219 -18.96 -1.43 -8.63
CA GLU A 219 -18.93 -0.77 -9.94
C GLU A 219 -17.61 -0.96 -10.69
N THR A 220 -16.47 -1.14 -10.01
CA THR A 220 -15.15 -1.33 -10.66
C THR A 220 -15.15 -2.46 -11.69
N PRO A 221 -15.69 -3.68 -11.41
CA PRO A 221 -15.72 -4.75 -12.40
C PRO A 221 -16.60 -4.45 -13.63
N LYS A 222 -17.56 -3.52 -13.53
CA LYS A 222 -18.45 -3.10 -14.62
C LYS A 222 -17.85 -1.94 -15.42
N ALA A 223 -17.16 -1.03 -14.74
CA ALA A 223 -16.49 0.11 -15.34
C ALA A 223 -15.18 -0.27 -16.05
N PHE A 224 -14.64 -1.45 -15.79
CA PHE A 224 -13.41 -1.91 -16.42
C PHE A 224 -13.56 -1.99 -17.95
N ASP A 225 -12.74 -1.21 -18.64
CA ASP A 225 -12.66 -1.12 -20.10
C ASP A 225 -11.24 -1.38 -20.63
N GLY A 226 -10.25 -1.50 -19.73
CA GLY A 226 -8.83 -1.63 -20.05
C GLY A 226 -8.08 -0.29 -20.15
N ASP A 227 -8.78 0.84 -20.05
CA ASP A 227 -8.14 2.16 -19.92
C ASP A 227 -7.48 2.31 -18.56
N TRP A 228 -6.41 3.13 -18.51
CA TRP A 228 -5.60 3.33 -17.30
C TRP A 228 -6.39 3.91 -16.14
N ILE A 229 -7.34 4.80 -16.41
CA ILE A 229 -7.97 5.61 -15.35
C ILE A 229 -9.47 5.39 -15.18
N THR A 230 -10.17 4.75 -16.12
CA THR A 230 -11.64 4.66 -16.09
C THR A 230 -12.18 4.01 -14.81
N HIS A 231 -11.72 2.81 -14.48
CA HIS A 231 -12.27 1.98 -13.39
C HIS A 231 -11.67 2.29 -12.01
N SER A 232 -10.55 2.99 -11.98
CA SER A 232 -9.77 3.33 -10.80
C SER A 232 -10.02 4.79 -10.42
N VAL A 233 -9.34 5.72 -11.10
CA VAL A 233 -9.32 7.16 -10.80
C VAL A 233 -10.64 7.87 -11.13
N ARG A 234 -11.18 7.71 -12.33
CA ARG A 234 -12.43 8.40 -12.74
C ARG A 234 -13.63 7.88 -11.97
N LEU A 235 -13.68 6.57 -11.74
CA LEU A 235 -14.76 5.95 -10.96
C LEU A 235 -14.72 6.40 -9.51
N ILE A 236 -13.58 6.31 -8.81
CA ILE A 236 -13.50 6.72 -7.41
C ILE A 236 -13.77 8.22 -7.24
N THR A 237 -13.38 9.05 -8.22
CA THR A 237 -13.73 10.47 -8.25
C THR A 237 -15.25 10.66 -8.27
N SER A 238 -15.94 10.00 -9.19
CA SER A 238 -17.39 10.11 -9.35
C SER A 238 -18.13 9.60 -8.11
N VAL A 239 -17.69 8.45 -7.56
CA VAL A 239 -18.26 7.86 -6.34
C VAL A 239 -18.05 8.78 -5.14
N ALA A 240 -16.82 9.24 -4.89
CA ALA A 240 -16.52 10.10 -3.75
C ALA A 240 -17.29 11.42 -3.82
N GLN A 241 -17.36 12.06 -4.99
CA GLN A 241 -18.12 13.29 -5.18
C GLN A 241 -19.63 13.08 -4.96
N ALA A 242 -20.19 11.97 -5.44
CA ALA A 242 -21.60 11.66 -5.24
C ALA A 242 -21.94 11.44 -3.75
N VAL A 243 -21.10 10.70 -3.01
CA VAL A 243 -21.36 10.41 -1.59
C VAL A 243 -20.90 11.52 -0.64
N ALA A 244 -20.12 12.50 -1.10
CA ALA A 244 -19.74 13.67 -0.29
C ALA A 244 -20.95 14.52 0.15
N GLY A 245 -22.09 14.41 -0.53
CA GLY A 245 -23.36 15.03 -0.11
C GLY A 245 -24.00 14.35 1.10
N VAL A 246 -23.53 13.16 1.50
CA VAL A 246 -24.01 12.43 2.68
C VAL A 246 -23.11 12.75 3.88
N PRO A 247 -23.66 13.31 4.98
CA PRO A 247 -22.86 13.69 6.14
C PRO A 247 -22.00 12.54 6.68
N GLY A 248 -20.70 12.78 6.82
CA GLY A 248 -19.75 11.84 7.42
C GLY A 248 -19.34 10.66 6.52
N GLU A 249 -19.79 10.56 5.26
CA GLU A 249 -19.39 9.44 4.40
C GLU A 249 -17.97 9.59 3.83
N VAL A 250 -17.61 10.76 3.31
CA VAL A 250 -16.27 10.99 2.76
C VAL A 250 -15.78 12.41 2.96
N LEU A 251 -14.52 12.53 3.37
CA LEU A 251 -13.74 13.76 3.33
C LEU A 251 -12.83 13.73 2.11
N ILE A 252 -12.96 14.73 1.23
CA ILE A 252 -12.10 14.89 0.05
C ILE A 252 -11.06 15.96 0.34
N MET A 253 -9.81 15.55 0.43
CA MET A 253 -8.66 16.40 0.73
C MET A 253 -8.11 17.07 -0.53
N ASP A 254 -7.50 18.24 -0.35
CA ASP A 254 -6.87 18.99 -1.43
C ASP A 254 -5.64 18.28 -2.01
N THR A 255 -5.27 18.63 -3.24
CA THR A 255 -4.11 18.12 -3.95
C THR A 255 -2.81 18.32 -3.18
N GLY A 256 -2.57 19.48 -2.55
CA GLY A 256 -1.35 19.72 -1.76
C GLY A 256 -1.20 18.76 -0.57
N ALA A 257 -2.32 18.30 -0.02
CA ALA A 257 -2.33 17.41 1.14
C ALA A 257 -1.96 15.95 0.81
N PHE A 258 -2.26 15.48 -0.41
CA PHE A 258 -2.17 14.05 -0.79
C PHE A 258 -1.23 13.78 -1.98
N ALA A 259 -1.07 14.75 -2.88
CA ALA A 259 -0.30 14.63 -4.11
C ALA A 259 0.25 16.00 -4.53
N PRO A 260 1.23 16.57 -3.80
CA PRO A 260 1.75 17.92 -4.04
C PRO A 260 2.42 18.12 -5.41
N PHE A 261 2.70 17.02 -6.13
CA PHE A 261 3.29 17.02 -7.47
C PHE A 261 2.47 16.17 -8.45
N SER A 262 2.57 16.49 -9.74
CA SER A 262 1.97 15.79 -10.87
C SER A 262 2.97 14.99 -11.68
N TRP A 263 2.43 14.21 -12.62
CA TRP A 263 3.17 13.39 -13.59
C TRP A 263 3.75 14.17 -14.77
N ASP A 264 3.44 15.46 -14.95
CA ASP A 264 4.00 16.24 -16.05
C ASP A 264 5.47 16.62 -15.78
N GLN A 265 6.26 16.75 -16.85
CA GLN A 265 7.70 17.00 -16.77
C GLN A 265 8.06 18.20 -15.89
N ALA A 266 7.30 19.29 -15.94
CA ALA A 266 7.61 20.47 -15.14
C ALA A 266 7.42 20.18 -13.66
N SER A 267 6.37 19.46 -13.28
CA SER A 267 6.19 19.04 -11.91
C SER A 267 7.19 17.99 -11.45
N VAL A 268 7.59 17.05 -12.30
CA VAL A 268 8.63 16.07 -11.97
C VAL A 268 9.98 16.75 -11.77
N ASN A 269 10.33 17.72 -12.62
CA ASN A 269 11.52 18.56 -12.41
C ASN A 269 11.45 19.26 -11.06
N ARG A 270 10.30 19.91 -10.72
CA ARG A 270 10.12 20.53 -9.40
C ARG A 270 10.26 19.53 -8.26
N ALA A 271 9.83 18.28 -8.42
CA ALA A 271 9.90 17.28 -7.36
C ALA A 271 11.33 16.74 -7.16
N LEU A 272 12.01 16.38 -8.24
CA LEU A 272 13.21 15.53 -8.19
C LEU A 272 14.53 16.22 -8.57
N GLU A 273 14.49 17.36 -9.30
CA GLU A 273 15.70 18.05 -9.77
C GLU A 273 16.61 18.44 -8.61
N ARG A 274 17.94 18.28 -8.81
CA ARG A 274 18.93 18.68 -7.81
C ARG A 274 19.37 20.12 -8.00
N HIS A 275 19.34 20.84 -6.89
CA HIS A 275 19.87 22.19 -6.72
C HIS A 275 21.24 22.09 -6.02
N GLU A 276 22.21 21.45 -6.67
CA GLU A 276 23.54 21.24 -6.10
C GLU A 276 24.26 22.59 -5.83
N GLY A 277 24.89 22.70 -4.67
CA GLY A 277 25.63 23.90 -4.25
C GLY A 277 24.77 24.99 -3.58
N ASP A 278 23.46 24.82 -3.56
CA ASP A 278 22.53 25.68 -2.83
C ASP A 278 22.51 25.33 -1.33
N ASP A 279 22.46 26.34 -0.45
CA ASP A 279 22.20 26.10 0.99
C ASP A 279 20.89 25.33 1.23
N VAL A 280 20.85 24.46 2.23
CA VAL A 280 19.63 23.72 2.59
C VAL A 280 18.53 24.69 3.05
N PRO A 281 17.31 24.64 2.46
CA PRO A 281 16.18 25.46 2.90
C PRO A 281 15.83 25.25 4.39
N GLN A 282 16.00 26.30 5.20
CA GLN A 282 15.68 26.26 6.64
C GLN A 282 14.17 26.12 6.93
N ASN A 283 13.30 26.49 5.99
CA ASN A 283 11.84 26.61 6.20
C ASN A 283 11.01 25.44 5.63
N ALA A 284 11.64 24.51 4.92
CA ALA A 284 10.98 23.37 4.27
C ALA A 284 10.88 22.13 5.17
N ILE A 285 11.63 22.11 6.27
CA ILE A 285 11.69 20.99 7.20
C ILE A 285 10.78 21.29 8.38
N ASN A 286 9.66 20.56 8.48
CA ASN A 286 8.92 20.46 9.74
C ASN A 286 9.90 19.90 10.77
N ASN A 287 10.38 20.72 11.70
CA ASN A 287 11.00 20.20 12.92
C ASN A 287 9.84 19.89 13.88
N PRO A 288 9.40 18.62 14.01
CA PRO A 288 8.29 18.27 14.89
C PRO A 288 8.58 18.62 16.37
N ASN A 289 9.85 18.85 16.74
CA ASN A 289 10.24 19.26 18.08
C ASN A 289 10.08 20.77 18.34
N VAL A 290 9.75 21.56 17.32
CA VAL A 290 9.39 22.97 17.51
C VAL A 290 7.87 23.07 17.50
N ALA A 291 7.26 22.54 18.55
CA ALA A 291 5.86 22.79 18.88
C ALA A 291 5.70 24.27 19.20
N SER A 292 5.56 25.06 18.15
CA SER A 292 5.23 26.46 18.26
C SER A 292 3.73 26.59 18.07
N GLY A 293 3.04 27.29 18.96
CA GLY A 293 1.62 27.56 18.77
C GLY A 293 1.34 28.20 17.39
N PRO A 294 0.08 28.20 16.92
CA PRO A 294 -0.30 28.68 15.58
C PRO A 294 0.27 30.06 15.24
N MET A 295 0.32 30.97 16.23
CA MET A 295 0.91 32.30 16.08
C MET A 295 2.39 32.24 15.73
N ALA A 296 3.19 31.46 16.44
CA ALA A 296 4.62 31.36 16.16
C ALA A 296 4.90 30.65 14.82
N ALA A 297 4.03 29.75 14.37
CA ALA A 297 4.10 29.20 13.02
C ALA A 297 3.85 30.27 11.95
N TRP A 298 2.84 31.12 12.15
CA TRP A 298 2.57 32.28 11.29
C TRP A 298 3.73 33.30 11.28
N GLU A 299 4.30 33.62 12.44
CA GLU A 299 5.48 34.49 12.54
C GLU A 299 6.66 33.95 11.72
N ARG A 300 6.95 32.64 11.82
CA ARG A 300 8.01 32.01 11.02
C ARG A 300 7.71 32.02 9.54
N HIS A 301 6.47 31.74 9.13
CA HIS A 301 6.08 31.81 7.73
C HIS A 301 6.31 33.22 7.18
N ARG A 302 5.94 34.26 7.93
CA ARG A 302 6.14 35.66 7.52
C ARG A 302 7.60 36.09 7.50
N ALA A 303 8.40 35.62 8.46
CA ALA A 303 9.82 35.96 8.56
C ALA A 303 10.68 35.19 7.55
N GLY A 304 10.20 34.01 7.13
CA GLY A 304 10.90 33.14 6.20
C GLY A 304 10.96 33.73 4.79
N LYS A 305 12.14 33.62 4.17
CA LYS A 305 12.30 33.77 2.72
C LYS A 305 12.49 32.37 2.14
N PRO A 306 11.43 31.70 1.66
CA PRO A 306 11.58 30.38 1.05
C PRO A 306 12.48 30.50 -0.19
N LYS A 307 13.26 29.45 -0.46
CA LYS A 307 13.94 29.35 -1.75
C LYS A 307 12.87 29.12 -2.83
N GLU A 308 13.06 29.74 -4.00
CA GLU A 308 12.08 29.68 -5.09
C GLU A 308 11.74 28.25 -5.51
N TRP A 309 12.71 27.35 -5.49
CA TRP A 309 12.51 25.94 -5.84
C TRP A 309 11.94 25.09 -4.70
N ALA A 310 12.04 25.54 -3.44
CA ALA A 310 11.71 24.72 -2.28
C ALA A 310 10.20 24.73 -2.00
N HIS A 311 9.61 23.55 -1.97
CA HIS A 311 8.20 23.33 -1.67
C HIS A 311 7.96 23.35 -0.15
N ASP A 312 6.81 23.89 0.25
CA ASP A 312 6.39 23.94 1.64
C ASP A 312 5.45 22.76 1.95
N PHE A 313 5.97 21.70 2.57
CA PHE A 313 5.21 20.49 2.90
C PHE A 313 4.37 20.60 4.19
N LYS A 314 4.09 21.81 4.69
CA LYS A 314 3.33 22.02 5.95
C LYS A 314 1.89 21.49 5.90
N ASP A 315 1.27 21.44 4.73
CA ASP A 315 -0.09 20.93 4.53
C ASP A 315 -0.13 19.50 3.97
N ALA A 316 1.00 18.97 3.51
CA ALA A 316 1.15 17.61 2.99
C ALA A 316 1.11 16.54 4.09
N TYR A 317 0.26 15.51 3.91
CA TYR A 317 0.31 14.26 4.67
C TYR A 317 1.05 13.17 3.92
N PHE A 318 0.97 13.20 2.58
CA PHE A 318 1.55 12.21 1.71
C PHE A 318 2.28 12.88 0.53
N LEU A 319 3.24 12.17 -0.03
CA LEU A 319 3.87 12.47 -1.32
C LEU A 319 3.77 11.20 -2.17
N HIS A 320 3.06 11.27 -3.30
CA HIS A 320 2.93 10.16 -4.25
C HIS A 320 3.89 10.41 -5.45
N ASN A 321 4.84 9.51 -5.67
CA ASN A 321 5.97 9.61 -6.61
C ASN A 321 5.73 8.91 -7.97
N TYR A 322 4.56 9.11 -8.60
CA TYR A 322 4.21 8.43 -9.88
C TYR A 322 4.87 9.04 -11.14
N PHE A 323 6.19 9.23 -11.14
CA PHE A 323 6.93 10.01 -12.14
C PHE A 323 7.53 9.16 -13.29
N ASN A 324 6.85 8.08 -13.66
CA ASN A 324 7.44 7.00 -14.46
C ASN A 324 7.52 7.26 -15.99
N ASP A 325 6.83 8.27 -16.50
CA ASP A 325 6.64 8.50 -17.94
C ASP A 325 7.30 9.80 -18.46
N VAL A 326 8.36 10.27 -17.79
CA VAL A 326 9.06 11.51 -18.14
C VAL A 326 10.59 11.36 -18.09
N GLU A 327 11.31 12.36 -18.61
CA GLU A 327 12.77 12.37 -18.55
C GLU A 327 13.26 12.63 -17.12
N ASN A 328 14.34 11.94 -16.73
CA ASN A 328 14.99 12.16 -15.46
C ASN A 328 15.46 13.62 -15.34
N PRO A 329 15.07 14.36 -14.29
CA PRO A 329 15.50 15.73 -14.11
C PRO A 329 17.02 15.85 -13.90
N ARG A 330 17.55 17.06 -14.08
CA ARG A 330 18.97 17.33 -13.93
C ARG A 330 19.48 16.90 -12.55
N GLY A 331 20.54 16.08 -12.55
CA GLY A 331 21.17 15.57 -11.34
C GLY A 331 20.41 14.43 -10.64
N PHE A 332 19.23 14.03 -11.12
CA PHE A 332 18.49 12.89 -10.57
C PHE A 332 18.83 11.58 -11.28
N SER A 333 19.11 10.54 -10.52
CA SER A 333 19.42 9.20 -11.04
C SER A 333 18.66 8.08 -10.31
N GLY A 334 17.68 8.42 -9.48
CA GLY A 334 16.98 7.51 -8.58
C GLY A 334 17.05 7.97 -7.13
N VAL A 335 16.07 7.54 -6.34
CA VAL A 335 16.03 7.83 -4.91
C VAL A 335 16.99 6.87 -4.19
N SER A 336 17.99 7.42 -3.52
CA SER A 336 18.98 6.70 -2.70
C SER A 336 19.18 7.42 -1.37
N VAL A 337 19.83 6.77 -0.41
CA VAL A 337 20.16 7.43 0.87
C VAL A 337 21.00 8.69 0.64
N PRO A 338 22.09 8.67 -0.17
CA PRO A 338 22.86 9.89 -0.46
C PRO A 338 22.04 10.99 -1.12
N TYR A 339 21.12 10.65 -2.04
CA TYR A 339 20.22 11.62 -2.68
C TYR A 339 19.35 12.33 -1.64
N VAL A 340 18.73 11.58 -0.72
CA VAL A 340 17.89 12.17 0.32
C VAL A 340 18.72 12.99 1.32
N LEU A 341 19.91 12.51 1.70
CA LEU A 341 20.80 13.22 2.63
C LEU A 341 21.34 14.53 2.07
N ALA A 342 21.43 14.68 0.75
CA ALA A 342 21.84 15.92 0.09
C ALA A 342 20.88 17.08 0.34
N ARG A 343 19.57 16.80 0.52
CA ARG A 343 18.51 17.80 0.77
C ARG A 343 18.46 18.94 -0.27
N ASP A 344 18.81 18.62 -1.51
CA ASP A 344 18.89 19.57 -2.61
C ASP A 344 17.80 19.34 -3.68
N SER A 345 16.75 18.59 -3.35
CA SER A 345 15.53 18.45 -4.15
C SER A 345 14.30 18.45 -3.24
N ASN A 346 13.10 18.64 -3.79
CA ASN A 346 11.88 18.63 -2.99
C ASN A 346 11.55 17.23 -2.43
N TYR A 347 11.80 16.17 -3.20
CA TYR A 347 11.69 14.81 -2.68
C TYR A 347 12.69 14.58 -1.54
N ALA A 348 13.94 15.00 -1.71
CA ALA A 348 14.95 14.87 -0.67
C ALA A 348 14.54 15.62 0.60
N LEU A 349 14.00 16.84 0.49
CA LEU A 349 13.49 17.59 1.64
C LEU A 349 12.33 16.88 2.35
N ALA A 350 11.38 16.31 1.60
CA ALA A 350 10.24 15.59 2.15
C ALA A 350 10.65 14.27 2.83
N ALA A 351 11.57 13.52 2.22
CA ALA A 351 12.03 12.22 2.70
C ALA A 351 13.08 12.30 3.81
N TRP A 352 13.83 13.41 3.91
CA TRP A 352 14.93 13.54 4.85
C TRP A 352 14.58 13.25 6.32
N PRO A 353 13.45 13.76 6.88
CA PRO A 353 13.10 13.48 8.27
C PRO A 353 12.99 11.98 8.57
N ILE A 354 12.35 11.22 7.68
CA ILE A 354 12.14 9.79 7.88
C ILE A 354 13.39 8.96 7.56
N VAL A 355 14.22 9.39 6.60
CA VAL A 355 15.53 8.75 6.36
C VAL A 355 16.45 8.93 7.57
N MET A 356 16.53 10.14 8.14
CA MET A 356 17.32 10.40 9.34
C MET A 356 16.81 9.59 10.54
N GLN A 357 15.50 9.46 10.69
CA GLN A 357 14.90 8.63 11.72
C GLN A 357 15.25 7.15 11.50
N GLY A 358 15.26 6.67 10.25
CA GLY A 358 15.67 5.29 9.91
C GLY A 358 17.14 5.02 10.17
N ILE A 359 18.02 6.01 9.96
CA ILE A 359 19.44 5.91 10.35
C ILE A 359 19.57 5.82 11.87
N LYS A 360 18.87 6.68 12.60
CA LYS A 360 18.87 6.68 14.07
C LYS A 360 18.37 5.36 14.66
N ASP A 361 17.33 4.79 14.06
CA ASP A 361 16.73 3.53 14.51
C ASP A 361 17.51 2.30 14.03
N GLY A 362 18.59 2.49 13.27
CA GLY A 362 19.48 1.42 12.78
C GLY A 362 18.93 0.64 11.58
N TYR A 363 17.86 1.14 10.96
CA TYR A 363 17.26 0.52 9.77
C TYR A 363 17.91 0.98 8.46
N ILE A 364 18.52 2.16 8.41
CA ILE A 364 19.15 2.71 7.20
C ILE A 364 20.64 2.96 7.47
N ASP A 365 21.51 2.52 6.57
CA ASP A 365 22.92 2.91 6.58
C ASP A 365 23.08 4.20 5.76
N GLU A 366 23.71 5.22 6.36
CA GLU A 366 23.94 6.53 5.74
C GLU A 366 24.74 6.45 4.43
N LYS A 367 25.48 5.36 4.22
CA LYS A 367 26.34 5.14 3.04
C LYS A 367 25.70 4.22 1.99
N ASP A 368 24.52 3.67 2.23
CA ASP A 368 23.87 2.75 1.30
C ASP A 368 23.37 3.52 0.05
N SER A 369 24.05 3.32 -1.07
CA SER A 369 23.71 3.94 -2.36
C SER A 369 22.82 3.07 -3.24
N SER A 370 22.36 1.91 -2.75
CA SER A 370 21.46 1.06 -3.53
C SER A 370 20.07 1.69 -3.67
N LEU A 371 19.50 1.58 -4.87
CA LEU A 371 18.21 2.13 -5.25
C LEU A 371 17.03 1.28 -4.75
#